data_AF-A0ABD3QCD4-F1
#
_entry.id   AF-A0ABD3QCD4-F1
#
_cell.length_a   1.000
_cell.length_b   1.000
_cell.length_c   1.000
_cell.angle_alpha   90.00
_cell.angle_beta   90.00
_cell.angle_gamma   90.00
#
_symmetry.space_group_name_H-M   'P 1'
#
loop_
_entity.id
_entity.type
_entity.pdbx_description
1 polymer ?
#
loop_
_entity_poly.entity_id
_entity_poly.type
_entity_poly.pdbx_seq_one_letter_code
_entity_poly.pdbx_strand_id
1 'polypeptide(L)'
;MLAFSHRGTLRHRHSPRLTDLHLSSWYDNDDNDDRYTGRRSRTFASRAGGGERTASAERSRTRRTRGTSNNDSERGARRTEQQQQRQKNLYEKRTTVQSSGGEQSSQSLSSIDCPHFGTCPGCVVSTNIQDIDVIESAKLYFSSQSVQKHAIPHNRKDRKRYFHEEEEEFYKVIIPSSITSWRSQAKLAVAPTSTWSRSSGATIGLYARHSHDVLSIPECKSRRNDCGGYQKSSHARLFGGHRRGLLRYIQLQVELSTGKICLTLVMNAEKLKECQPHLSFLVKELKRMDDKREVWHSIWCHCNDSGGNSIFARDSSRWHPIPGSDPAVKEGLLYFSPMVFRQGNFEGFSEIAREVREAIPEGSKVCEMYAGVGLLGLSSLLYHGKLKADGKLDRGLKWLRCSDENPENERCFELAVNSMPMHITGRTPKNFDSGKTRGDKQWRGKNQQSRRNRDTSMKDLMDKMVSSSNTSDDMSTSKDQPSVTYTVANAASALYQGQALGADVLIVDPPRKGLEEPVLQQLCQPRNSKQPYVENANMLSHLPRHTINWVNDVRTLIYVSCGFDALARDCDQLLTSNAGWKIESATGYVLFPGSNHVESVVVFRR
;
A
#
# COMPACT_ATOMS: atom_id res chain seq x y z
N MET A 1 -25.95 -49.76 35.93
CA MET A 1 -26.97 -50.50 35.15
C MET A 1 -27.47 -49.55 34.07
N LEU A 2 -27.36 -49.72 32.75
CA LEU A 2 -26.92 -50.75 31.79
C LEU A 2 -26.41 -49.91 30.59
N ALA A 3 -25.12 -49.88 30.24
CA ALA A 3 -24.47 -50.67 29.18
C ALA A 3 -25.37 -51.11 28.01
N PHE A 4 -25.08 -50.64 26.78
CA PHE A 4 -24.83 -51.53 25.64
C PHE A 4 -23.95 -50.85 24.57
N SER A 5 -22.94 -51.61 24.16
CA SER A 5 -21.90 -51.38 23.16
C SER A 5 -22.40 -51.81 21.77
N HIS A 6 -21.87 -51.24 20.67
CA HIS A 6 -21.38 -52.04 19.54
C HIS A 6 -20.35 -51.31 18.66
N ARG A 7 -19.33 -52.09 18.27
CA ARG A 7 -18.12 -51.76 17.49
C ARG A 7 -18.31 -52.05 15.99
N GLY A 8 -17.41 -51.48 15.17
CA GLY A 8 -16.97 -51.98 13.85
C GLY A 8 -17.34 -51.04 12.70
N THR A 9 -16.49 -50.69 11.72
CA THR A 9 -15.27 -51.32 11.21
C THR A 9 -14.56 -50.37 10.24
N LEU A 10 -13.22 -50.42 10.23
CA LEU A 10 -12.31 -49.81 9.25
C LEU A 10 -12.55 -50.35 7.83
N ARG A 11 -12.51 -49.47 6.81
CA ARG A 11 -12.07 -49.82 5.45
C ARG A 11 -11.26 -48.69 4.81
N HIS A 12 -9.95 -48.93 4.72
CA HIS A 12 -9.05 -48.30 3.77
C HIS A 12 -9.51 -48.57 2.33
N ARG A 13 -9.56 -47.54 1.47
CA ARG A 13 -9.37 -47.69 0.03
C ARG A 13 -8.62 -46.49 -0.57
N HIS A 14 -7.46 -46.84 -1.11
CA HIS A 14 -6.59 -46.19 -2.08
C HIS A 14 -7.13 -44.97 -2.86
N SER A 15 -6.35 -43.89 -2.81
CA SER A 15 -6.23 -42.86 -3.86
C SER A 15 -5.50 -43.41 -5.09
N PRO A 16 -5.88 -43.00 -6.30
CA PRO A 16 -4.95 -42.87 -7.42
C PRO A 16 -4.28 -41.48 -7.38
N ARG A 17 -2.96 -41.49 -7.53
CA ARG A 17 -2.11 -40.33 -7.87
C ARG A 17 -2.13 -40.07 -9.39
N LEU A 18 -1.59 -38.91 -9.75
CA LEU A 18 -1.22 -38.37 -11.08
C LEU A 18 -2.24 -37.33 -11.58
N THR A 19 -1.87 -36.11 -11.99
CA THR A 19 -0.58 -35.60 -12.52
C THR A 19 -0.41 -34.10 -12.24
N ASP A 20 0.86 -33.70 -12.22
CA ASP A 20 1.41 -32.34 -12.30
C ASP A 20 0.66 -31.38 -13.21
N LEU A 21 0.40 -30.16 -12.70
CA LEU A 21 0.30 -28.97 -13.53
C LEU A 21 0.87 -27.76 -12.76
N HIS A 22 1.97 -27.23 -13.30
CA HIS A 22 2.60 -25.94 -13.01
C HIS A 22 1.56 -24.83 -12.75
N LEU A 23 1.68 -24.11 -11.63
CA LEU A 23 0.79 -22.97 -11.33
C LEU A 23 1.60 -21.69 -11.09
N SER A 24 1.44 -20.80 -12.06
CA SER A 24 1.90 -19.44 -12.13
C SER A 24 1.15 -18.53 -11.15
N SER A 25 1.90 -17.60 -10.57
CA SER A 25 1.47 -16.56 -9.64
C SER A 25 0.50 -15.57 -10.28
N TRP A 26 -0.72 -15.44 -9.75
CA TRP A 26 -1.67 -14.40 -10.12
C TRP A 26 -2.48 -13.94 -8.92
N TYR A 27 -1.93 -13.02 -8.13
CA TYR A 27 -2.67 -12.04 -7.34
C TYR A 27 -1.83 -10.75 -7.28
N ASP A 28 -2.48 -9.62 -7.57
CA ASP A 28 -1.97 -8.25 -7.76
C ASP A 28 -1.25 -7.96 -9.09
N ASN A 29 -2.03 -7.91 -10.18
CA ASN A 29 -1.69 -7.13 -11.38
C ASN A 29 -2.47 -5.81 -11.33
N ASP A 30 -1.91 -4.79 -10.68
CA ASP A 30 -2.36 -3.39 -10.82
C ASP A 30 -1.36 -2.50 -11.56
N ASP A 31 -0.28 -3.06 -12.12
CA ASP A 31 0.69 -2.31 -12.93
C ASP A 31 1.00 -3.02 -14.25
N ASN A 32 0.29 -2.64 -15.32
CA ASN A 32 0.82 -2.75 -16.67
C ASN A 32 0.73 -1.38 -17.33
N ASP A 33 1.90 -0.75 -17.43
CA ASP A 33 2.19 0.37 -18.31
C ASP A 33 2.76 -0.21 -19.61
N ASP A 34 2.21 0.22 -20.75
CA ASP A 34 2.82 0.33 -22.09
C ASP A 34 1.76 0.17 -23.19
N ARG A 35 1.34 1.32 -23.74
CA ARG A 35 1.43 1.52 -25.18
C ARG A 35 1.35 3.01 -25.55
N TYR A 36 2.55 3.58 -25.67
CA TYR A 36 2.83 4.78 -26.43
C TYR A 36 2.59 4.49 -27.92
N THR A 37 1.49 4.98 -28.49
CA THR A 37 1.40 5.16 -29.95
C THR A 37 1.14 6.63 -30.25
N GLY A 38 2.21 7.32 -30.64
CA GLY A 38 2.16 8.70 -31.12
C GLY A 38 1.23 8.82 -32.32
N ARG A 39 0.13 9.55 -32.13
CA ARG A 39 -0.77 9.95 -33.20
C ARG A 39 -0.23 11.25 -33.81
N ARG A 40 0.62 11.14 -34.84
CA ARG A 40 0.90 12.27 -35.74
C ARG A 40 -0.24 12.41 -36.75
N SER A 41 -0.88 13.55 -36.67
CA SER A 41 -1.82 14.15 -37.59
C SER A 41 -1.16 14.58 -38.90
N ARG A 42 -1.89 14.44 -40.02
CA ARG A 42 -2.01 15.36 -41.19
C ARG A 42 -2.55 14.57 -42.41
N THR A 43 -3.81 14.77 -42.79
CA THR A 43 -4.37 15.67 -43.84
C THR A 43 -4.70 14.97 -45.16
N PHE A 44 -6.00 14.93 -45.45
CA PHE A 44 -6.72 15.20 -46.70
C PHE A 44 -6.14 14.86 -48.09
N ALA A 45 -7.04 14.27 -48.91
CA ALA A 45 -7.28 14.38 -50.38
C ALA A 45 -7.19 13.01 -51.08
N SER A 46 -8.30 12.31 -51.37
CA SER A 46 -9.25 12.46 -52.49
C SER A 46 -8.78 11.97 -53.86
N ARG A 47 -9.54 10.99 -54.39
CA ARG A 47 -9.90 10.71 -55.80
C ARG A 47 -8.95 9.93 -56.75
N ALA A 48 -9.46 8.75 -57.14
CA ALA A 48 -9.89 8.32 -58.49
C ALA A 48 -8.91 7.69 -59.51
N GLY A 49 -9.43 6.63 -60.18
CA GLY A 49 -8.98 6.03 -61.46
C GLY A 49 -7.87 4.98 -61.29
N GLY A 50 -7.94 3.73 -61.75
CA GLY A 50 -8.57 3.15 -62.95
C GLY A 50 -7.45 2.66 -63.89
N GLY A 51 -7.44 1.37 -64.27
CA GLY A 51 -6.64 0.88 -65.42
C GLY A 51 -5.71 -0.33 -65.21
N GLU A 52 -6.23 -1.48 -65.64
CA GLU A 52 -5.64 -2.57 -66.46
C GLU A 52 -4.18 -3.10 -66.35
N ARG A 53 -4.17 -4.45 -66.31
CA ARG A 53 -3.21 -5.50 -66.71
C ARG A 53 -1.99 -5.10 -67.58
N THR A 54 -0.83 -5.69 -67.26
CA THR A 54 -0.06 -6.58 -68.18
C THR A 54 1.05 -7.32 -67.41
N ALA A 55 1.43 -8.49 -67.93
CA ALA A 55 2.39 -9.44 -67.37
C ALA A 55 3.84 -9.12 -67.76
N SER A 56 4.80 -9.48 -66.91
CA SER A 56 6.13 -9.91 -67.32
C SER A 56 6.87 -10.58 -66.16
N ALA A 57 7.50 -11.70 -66.45
CA ALA A 57 8.24 -12.54 -65.53
C ALA A 57 9.71 -12.11 -65.43
N GLU A 58 10.33 -12.26 -64.25
CA GLU A 58 11.76 -12.58 -64.18
C GLU A 58 12.15 -13.33 -62.90
N ARG A 59 13.11 -14.24 -63.06
CA ARG A 59 13.43 -15.38 -62.19
C ARG A 59 14.52 -15.07 -61.16
N SER A 60 14.41 -15.82 -60.05
CA SER A 60 15.49 -16.45 -59.27
C SER A 60 16.27 -15.62 -58.23
N ARG A 61 16.17 -16.04 -56.95
CA ARG A 61 17.27 -16.72 -56.22
C ARG A 61 16.78 -17.21 -54.85
N THR A 62 16.80 -18.52 -54.68
CA THR A 62 16.69 -19.22 -53.40
C THR A 62 18.04 -19.18 -52.67
N ARG A 63 18.04 -18.91 -51.35
CA ARG A 63 19.08 -19.44 -50.47
C ARG A 63 18.52 -19.76 -49.08
N ARG A 64 18.52 -21.07 -48.81
CA ARG A 64 18.20 -21.76 -47.55
C ARG A 64 18.99 -21.19 -46.37
N THR A 65 18.33 -20.92 -45.25
CA THR A 65 18.96 -20.77 -43.93
C THR A 65 19.17 -22.15 -43.31
N ARG A 66 20.40 -22.37 -42.85
CA ARG A 66 20.87 -23.55 -42.10
C ARG A 66 20.24 -23.55 -40.71
N GLY A 67 19.68 -24.70 -40.31
CA GLY A 67 19.35 -24.97 -38.91
C GLY A 67 20.61 -25.26 -38.10
N THR A 68 20.77 -24.56 -36.97
CA THR A 68 21.73 -24.88 -35.92
C THR A 68 21.01 -25.61 -34.78
N SER A 69 21.71 -26.60 -34.24
CA SER A 69 21.25 -27.75 -33.47
C SER A 69 21.23 -27.54 -31.95
N ASN A 70 20.10 -27.86 -31.32
CA ASN A 70 19.83 -28.71 -30.15
C ASN A 70 20.80 -28.91 -28.95
N ASN A 71 21.93 -28.21 -28.80
CA ASN A 71 22.87 -28.50 -27.69
C ASN A 71 22.72 -27.62 -26.43
N ASP A 72 21.94 -26.53 -26.45
CA ASP A 72 21.75 -25.65 -25.28
C ASP A 72 20.59 -26.09 -24.37
N SER A 73 19.63 -26.86 -24.90
CA SER A 73 18.50 -27.39 -24.13
C SER A 73 18.91 -28.54 -23.19
N GLU A 74 19.89 -29.36 -23.57
CA GLU A 74 20.37 -30.49 -22.75
C GLU A 74 21.25 -30.06 -21.57
N ARG A 75 22.02 -28.97 -21.69
CA ARG A 75 22.80 -28.40 -20.58
C ARG A 75 21.93 -27.70 -19.55
N GLY A 76 20.82 -27.09 -19.98
CA GLY A 76 19.78 -26.56 -19.10
C GLY A 76 19.12 -27.66 -18.27
N ALA A 77 18.67 -28.72 -18.95
CA ALA A 77 17.97 -29.84 -18.32
C ALA A 77 18.82 -30.58 -17.26
N ARG A 78 20.11 -30.85 -17.53
CA ARG A 78 21.01 -31.52 -16.58
C ARG A 78 21.32 -30.68 -15.32
N ARG A 79 21.33 -29.35 -15.43
CA ARG A 79 21.46 -28.45 -14.27
C ARG A 79 20.21 -28.47 -13.40
N THR A 80 19.03 -28.55 -14.00
CA THR A 80 17.75 -28.63 -13.29
C THR A 80 17.58 -29.97 -12.56
N GLU A 81 18.00 -31.09 -13.19
CA GLU A 81 17.97 -32.42 -12.56
C GLU A 81 18.91 -32.54 -11.36
N GLN A 82 20.13 -32.00 -11.42
CA GLN A 82 21.06 -31.99 -10.28
C GLN A 82 20.55 -31.13 -9.11
N GLN A 83 19.82 -30.05 -9.40
CA GLN A 83 19.23 -29.16 -8.39
C GLN A 83 18.00 -29.81 -7.72
N GLN A 84 17.19 -30.53 -8.49
CA GLN A 84 16.06 -31.33 -7.98
C GLN A 84 16.53 -32.52 -7.14
N GLN A 85 17.59 -33.21 -7.55
CA GLN A 85 18.18 -34.32 -6.78
C GLN A 85 18.76 -33.83 -5.44
N ARG A 86 19.38 -32.64 -5.41
CA ARG A 86 19.85 -31.99 -4.17
C ARG A 86 18.71 -31.65 -3.22
N GLN A 87 17.59 -31.13 -3.72
CA GLN A 87 16.41 -30.81 -2.92
C GLN A 87 15.73 -32.08 -2.37
N LYS A 88 15.67 -33.15 -3.17
CA LYS A 88 15.12 -34.44 -2.74
C LYS A 88 15.97 -35.09 -1.63
N ASN A 89 17.28 -35.04 -1.77
CA ASN A 89 18.23 -35.53 -0.76
C ASN A 89 18.18 -34.70 0.54
N LEU A 90 17.91 -33.39 0.47
CA LEU A 90 17.72 -32.52 1.64
C LEU A 90 16.41 -32.83 2.38
N TYR A 91 15.34 -33.16 1.66
CA TYR A 91 14.05 -33.56 2.22
C TYR A 91 14.09 -34.93 2.90
N GLU A 92 14.80 -35.90 2.30
CA GLU A 92 15.02 -37.22 2.89
C GLU A 92 15.96 -37.15 4.11
N LYS A 93 16.96 -36.25 4.11
CA LYS A 93 17.78 -35.98 5.31
C LYS A 93 16.98 -35.37 6.46
N ARG A 94 15.97 -34.51 6.17
CA ARG A 94 15.10 -33.89 7.19
C ARG A 94 14.14 -34.89 7.85
N THR A 95 13.72 -35.94 7.14
CA THR A 95 12.80 -36.97 7.66
C THR A 95 13.49 -38.05 8.49
N THR A 96 14.81 -38.23 8.33
CA THR A 96 15.54 -39.26 9.09
C THR A 96 16.00 -38.79 10.48
N VAL A 97 16.05 -37.47 10.74
CA VAL A 97 16.56 -36.90 12.00
C VAL A 97 15.49 -36.74 13.10
N GLN A 98 14.20 -36.91 12.79
CA GLN A 98 13.10 -36.77 13.77
C GLN A 98 12.77 -38.06 14.56
N SER A 99 13.68 -39.02 14.63
CA SER A 99 13.49 -40.28 15.39
C SER A 99 14.66 -40.57 16.35
N SER A 100 15.00 -39.61 17.20
CA SER A 100 15.75 -39.87 18.43
C SER A 100 15.48 -38.75 19.44
N GLY A 101 15.00 -39.14 20.61
CA GLY A 101 14.33 -38.26 21.57
C GLY A 101 15.21 -37.27 22.33
N GLY A 102 14.52 -36.30 22.89
CA GLY A 102 15.03 -35.32 23.85
C GLY A 102 13.88 -34.37 24.19
N GLU A 103 13.27 -34.55 25.36
CA GLU A 103 12.32 -33.59 25.94
C GLU A 103 13.03 -32.25 26.14
N GLN A 104 12.74 -31.28 25.27
CA GLN A 104 13.07 -29.88 25.47
C GLN A 104 11.80 -29.05 25.31
N SER A 105 11.57 -28.19 26.29
CA SER A 105 10.38 -27.37 26.48
C SER A 105 9.96 -26.65 25.20
N SER A 106 8.82 -27.03 24.65
CA SER A 106 8.21 -26.41 23.48
C SER A 106 7.83 -24.95 23.80
N GLN A 107 8.59 -23.99 23.27
CA GLN A 107 8.04 -22.67 22.98
C GLN A 107 6.79 -22.91 22.12
N SER A 108 5.63 -22.40 22.56
CA SER A 108 4.36 -22.62 21.87
C SER A 108 4.45 -22.13 20.43
N LEU A 109 4.44 -23.05 19.47
CA LEU A 109 4.46 -22.71 18.04
C LEU A 109 3.16 -21.94 17.73
N SER A 110 3.29 -20.70 17.25
CA SER A 110 2.14 -19.85 16.91
C SER A 110 1.41 -20.42 15.69
N SER A 111 0.18 -20.91 15.89
CA SER A 111 -0.69 -21.40 14.82
C SER A 111 -1.96 -20.57 14.67
N ILE A 112 -2.39 -20.36 13.43
CA ILE A 112 -3.61 -19.60 13.09
C ILE A 112 -4.89 -20.45 13.29
N ASP A 113 -4.76 -21.78 13.19
CA ASP A 113 -5.87 -22.75 13.34
C ASP A 113 -7.15 -22.37 12.57
N CYS A 114 -6.97 -21.99 11.30
CA CYS A 114 -8.08 -21.59 10.44
C CYS A 114 -8.77 -22.82 9.81
N PRO A 115 -10.08 -23.03 10.01
CA PRO A 115 -10.80 -24.17 9.44
C PRO A 115 -10.88 -24.13 7.90
N HIS A 116 -10.61 -22.96 7.31
CA HIS A 116 -10.59 -22.76 5.86
C HIS A 116 -9.19 -22.95 5.25
N PHE A 117 -8.16 -23.22 6.05
CA PHE A 117 -6.79 -23.36 5.55
C PHE A 117 -6.67 -24.54 4.57
N GLY A 118 -5.81 -24.40 3.55
CA GLY A 118 -5.64 -25.38 2.47
C GLY A 118 -6.68 -25.24 1.35
N THR A 119 -7.90 -24.81 1.63
CA THR A 119 -8.93 -24.52 0.60
C THR A 119 -9.01 -23.03 0.26
N CYS A 120 -8.96 -22.16 1.27
CA CYS A 120 -8.99 -20.72 1.11
C CYS A 120 -7.68 -20.23 0.45
N PRO A 121 -7.75 -19.33 -0.55
CA PRO A 121 -6.55 -18.74 -1.16
C PRO A 121 -5.85 -17.71 -0.24
N GLY A 122 -6.52 -17.26 0.82
CA GLY A 122 -6.09 -16.09 1.61
C GLY A 122 -4.88 -16.33 2.52
N CYS A 123 -4.54 -17.59 2.80
CA CYS A 123 -3.38 -17.96 3.61
C CYS A 123 -2.60 -19.09 2.92
N VAL A 124 -1.28 -19.04 3.03
CA VAL A 124 -0.35 -20.05 2.53
C VAL A 124 0.41 -20.76 3.65
N VAL A 125 0.49 -20.15 4.84
CA VAL A 125 1.14 -20.71 6.03
C VAL A 125 0.15 -20.65 7.20
N SER A 126 0.14 -21.66 8.06
CA SER A 126 -0.76 -21.74 9.23
C SER A 126 -0.04 -22.01 10.55
N THR A 127 1.19 -22.53 10.51
CA THR A 127 2.06 -22.84 11.65
C THR A 127 3.42 -22.20 11.38
N ASN A 128 4.14 -21.81 12.43
CA ASN A 128 5.46 -21.20 12.33
C ASN A 128 5.47 -20.04 11.33
N ILE A 129 4.59 -19.06 11.56
CA ILE A 129 4.32 -17.98 10.59
C ILE A 129 5.53 -17.08 10.26
N GLN A 130 6.62 -17.21 11.00
CA GLN A 130 7.90 -16.53 10.79
C GLN A 130 8.87 -17.34 9.89
N ASP A 131 8.60 -18.64 9.70
CA ASP A 131 9.42 -19.56 8.91
C ASP A 131 8.93 -19.55 7.46
N ILE A 132 9.13 -18.42 6.77
CA ILE A 132 8.78 -18.26 5.36
C ILE A 132 10.01 -17.94 4.51
N ASP A 133 10.04 -18.43 3.27
CA ASP A 133 11.21 -18.36 2.37
C ASP A 133 11.78 -16.94 2.20
N VAL A 134 10.90 -15.93 2.18
CA VAL A 134 11.31 -14.52 2.02
C VAL A 134 12.05 -14.02 3.27
N ILE A 135 11.65 -14.45 4.46
CA ILE A 135 12.34 -14.10 5.71
C ILE A 135 13.70 -14.78 5.78
N GLU A 136 13.78 -16.07 5.41
CA GLU A 136 15.07 -16.76 5.32
C GLU A 136 16.02 -16.07 4.33
N SER A 137 15.49 -15.66 3.17
CA SER A 137 16.25 -14.91 2.16
C SER A 137 16.76 -13.57 2.71
N ALA A 138 15.93 -12.84 3.46
CA ALA A 138 16.31 -11.60 4.09
C ALA A 138 17.40 -11.79 5.15
N LYS A 139 17.27 -12.80 6.01
CA LYS A 139 18.30 -13.15 7.00
C LYS A 139 19.64 -13.46 6.34
N LEU A 140 19.65 -14.25 5.27
CA LEU A 140 20.87 -14.57 4.51
C LEU A 140 21.50 -13.34 3.84
N TYR A 141 20.67 -12.47 3.25
CA TYR A 141 21.16 -11.25 2.61
C TYR A 141 21.81 -10.30 3.63
N PHE A 142 21.09 -9.98 4.71
CA PHE A 142 21.58 -9.02 5.70
C PHE A 142 22.75 -9.56 6.51
N SER A 143 22.89 -10.88 6.70
CA SER A 143 24.07 -11.50 7.32
C SER A 143 25.27 -11.66 6.37
N SER A 144 25.10 -11.40 5.07
CA SER A 144 26.19 -11.54 4.10
C SER A 144 27.35 -10.57 4.35
N GLN A 145 28.58 -11.01 4.09
CA GLN A 145 29.78 -10.16 4.27
C GLN A 145 29.74 -8.88 3.41
N SER A 146 29.10 -8.93 2.24
CA SER A 146 28.91 -7.77 1.35
C SER A 146 28.06 -6.67 1.99
N VAL A 147 27.08 -7.05 2.81
CA VAL A 147 26.22 -6.10 3.53
C VAL A 147 26.86 -5.73 4.87
N GLN A 148 27.31 -6.72 5.65
CA GLN A 148 27.86 -6.53 6.99
C GLN A 148 29.09 -5.61 7.05
N LYS A 149 29.91 -5.55 5.99
CA LYS A 149 31.03 -4.58 5.92
C LYS A 149 30.58 -3.11 5.93
N HIS A 150 29.31 -2.84 5.63
CA HIS A 150 28.69 -1.52 5.66
C HIS A 150 27.78 -1.31 6.87
N ALA A 151 27.59 -2.32 7.72
CA ALA A 151 26.79 -2.19 8.93
C ALA A 151 27.51 -1.28 9.95
N ILE A 152 26.75 -0.44 10.65
CA ILE A 152 27.26 0.39 11.73
C ILE A 152 27.35 -0.49 12.99
N PRO A 153 28.53 -0.65 13.61
CA PRO A 153 28.66 -1.47 14.80
C PRO A 153 27.83 -0.92 15.95
N HIS A 154 26.93 -1.74 16.49
CA HIS A 154 26.02 -1.39 17.58
C HIS A 154 26.73 -1.31 18.95
N ASN A 155 28.02 -0.93 19.04
CA ASN A 155 28.68 -0.60 20.30
C ASN A 155 30.09 0.00 20.10
N ARG A 156 30.26 1.30 20.37
CA ARG A 156 31.59 1.94 20.44
C ARG A 156 32.24 1.83 21.83
N LYS A 157 31.54 1.30 22.85
CA LYS A 157 32.02 1.26 24.26
C LYS A 157 32.33 -0.12 24.85
N ASP A 158 31.80 -1.21 24.32
CA ASP A 158 32.03 -2.56 24.89
C ASP A 158 32.89 -3.46 24.00
N ARG A 159 34.10 -2.99 23.64
CA ARG A 159 35.13 -3.89 23.08
C ARG A 159 35.91 -4.67 24.14
N LYS A 160 35.51 -4.56 25.42
CA LYS A 160 36.10 -5.33 26.53
C LYS A 160 35.06 -5.61 27.62
N ARG A 161 34.19 -6.59 27.43
CA ARG A 161 33.92 -7.65 28.43
C ARG A 161 32.72 -8.52 28.03
N TYR A 162 32.89 -9.81 28.33
CA TYR A 162 31.91 -10.90 28.33
C TYR A 162 31.56 -11.49 26.96
N PHE A 163 32.30 -12.55 26.64
CA PHE A 163 31.81 -13.67 25.86
C PHE A 163 30.60 -14.28 26.60
N HIS A 164 29.40 -13.96 26.15
CA HIS A 164 28.27 -14.88 26.14
C HIS A 164 27.63 -14.74 24.76
N GLU A 165 27.94 -15.71 23.91
CA GLU A 165 27.54 -15.81 22.51
C GLU A 165 26.07 -16.27 22.41
N GLU A 166 25.16 -15.30 22.31
CA GLU A 166 24.15 -15.35 21.25
C GLU A 166 24.47 -14.15 20.37
N GLU A 167 25.06 -14.38 19.19
CA GLU A 167 25.24 -13.31 18.21
C GLU A 167 23.85 -12.77 17.87
N GLU A 168 23.49 -11.59 18.38
CA GLU A 168 22.22 -10.96 18.03
C GLU A 168 22.12 -10.87 16.51
N GLU A 169 21.12 -11.56 15.94
CA GLU A 169 20.88 -11.55 14.51
C GLU A 169 20.64 -10.11 14.04
N PHE A 170 21.44 -9.64 13.08
CA PHE A 170 21.36 -8.27 12.58
C PHE A 170 19.99 -7.95 11.98
N TYR A 171 19.37 -8.91 11.29
CA TYR A 171 18.02 -8.80 10.74
C TYR A 171 17.00 -9.39 11.71
N LYS A 172 16.38 -8.53 12.52
CA LYS A 172 15.44 -8.94 13.57
C LYS A 172 14.06 -9.20 12.99
N VAL A 173 13.44 -10.33 13.30
CA VAL A 173 12.08 -10.66 12.82
C VAL A 173 11.07 -10.50 13.95
N ILE A 174 10.05 -9.68 13.72
CA ILE A 174 9.02 -9.31 14.70
C ILE A 174 7.64 -9.71 14.18
N ILE A 175 6.81 -10.28 15.05
CA ILE A 175 5.37 -10.44 14.82
C ILE A 175 4.69 -9.28 15.55
N PRO A 176 4.26 -8.21 14.85
CA PRO A 176 3.92 -6.95 15.49
C PRO A 176 2.49 -6.87 16.04
N SER A 177 1.66 -7.89 15.81
CA SER A 177 0.30 -7.95 16.34
C SER A 177 -0.18 -9.40 16.49
N SER A 178 -1.44 -9.57 16.90
CA SER A 178 -2.06 -10.89 16.99
C SER A 178 -2.03 -11.63 15.64
N ILE A 179 -1.75 -12.93 15.68
CA ILE A 179 -1.70 -13.80 14.49
C ILE A 179 -3.10 -14.11 13.92
N THR A 180 -4.14 -13.88 14.72
CA THR A 180 -5.55 -13.95 14.33
C THR A 180 -6.21 -12.58 14.48
N SER A 181 -7.29 -12.34 13.72
CA SER A 181 -8.11 -11.13 13.79
C SER A 181 -7.34 -9.81 13.59
N TRP A 182 -6.19 -9.86 12.92
CA TRP A 182 -5.39 -8.67 12.61
C TRP A 182 -5.96 -7.87 11.42
N ARG A 183 -6.68 -8.53 10.51
CA ARG A 183 -7.11 -7.93 9.25
C ARG A 183 -8.28 -6.98 9.48
N SER A 184 -8.01 -5.68 9.40
CA SER A 184 -8.97 -4.58 9.55
C SER A 184 -9.67 -4.21 8.24
N GLN A 185 -9.23 -4.75 7.10
CA GLN A 185 -9.86 -4.55 5.80
C GLN A 185 -10.06 -5.85 5.04
N ALA A 186 -11.27 -6.06 4.51
CA ALA A 186 -11.59 -7.19 3.65
C ALA A 186 -12.32 -6.73 2.39
N LYS A 187 -11.93 -7.28 1.24
CA LYS A 187 -12.65 -7.15 -0.03
C LYS A 187 -13.15 -8.55 -0.39
N LEU A 188 -14.46 -8.72 -0.47
CA LEU A 188 -15.09 -10.03 -0.66
C LEU A 188 -15.91 -10.01 -1.94
N ALA A 189 -15.69 -11.02 -2.79
CA ALA A 189 -16.47 -11.25 -3.99
C ALA A 189 -17.88 -11.71 -3.63
N VAL A 190 -18.84 -11.32 -4.46
CA VAL A 190 -20.24 -11.69 -4.34
C VAL A 190 -20.66 -12.41 -5.62
N ALA A 191 -21.20 -13.63 -5.47
CA ALA A 191 -21.73 -14.40 -6.59
C ALA A 191 -23.11 -14.96 -6.25
N PRO A 192 -24.07 -15.00 -7.20
CA PRO A 192 -25.38 -15.59 -6.93
C PRO A 192 -25.24 -17.07 -6.60
N THR A 193 -26.02 -17.57 -5.63
CA THR A 193 -25.98 -19.00 -5.24
C THR A 193 -26.58 -19.91 -6.31
N SER A 194 -27.41 -19.35 -7.20
CA SER A 194 -27.99 -20.05 -8.35
C SER A 194 -28.15 -19.08 -9.51
N THR A 195 -27.79 -19.53 -10.70
CA THR A 195 -28.08 -18.83 -11.96
C THR A 195 -29.53 -19.05 -12.44
N TRP A 196 -30.22 -20.05 -11.87
CA TRP A 196 -31.57 -20.45 -12.26
C TRP A 196 -32.66 -19.86 -11.36
N SER A 197 -32.35 -19.58 -10.09
CA SER A 197 -33.32 -19.05 -9.14
C SER A 197 -32.85 -17.75 -8.48
N ARG A 198 -33.58 -16.68 -8.78
CA ARG A 198 -33.35 -15.33 -8.25
C ARG A 198 -33.58 -15.22 -6.73
N SER A 199 -34.24 -16.20 -6.10
CA SER A 199 -34.52 -16.22 -4.65
C SER A 199 -33.45 -16.91 -3.81
N SER A 200 -32.39 -17.46 -4.42
CA SER A 200 -31.44 -18.38 -3.78
C SER A 200 -30.34 -17.73 -2.95
N GLY A 201 -30.29 -16.40 -2.86
CA GLY A 201 -29.22 -15.72 -2.15
C GLY A 201 -27.99 -15.43 -3.02
N ALA A 202 -26.88 -15.12 -2.35
CA ALA A 202 -25.55 -14.95 -2.92
C ALA A 202 -24.53 -15.47 -1.91
N THR A 203 -23.45 -16.01 -2.45
CA THR A 203 -22.26 -16.42 -1.73
C THR A 203 -21.31 -15.22 -1.63
N ILE A 204 -20.75 -15.00 -0.45
CA ILE A 204 -19.80 -13.92 -0.18
C ILE A 204 -18.49 -14.52 0.34
N GLY A 205 -17.38 -14.20 -0.30
CA GLY A 205 -16.08 -14.68 0.14
C GLY A 205 -14.95 -14.36 -0.81
N LEU A 206 -14.03 -15.30 -1.01
CA LEU A 206 -12.87 -15.13 -1.91
C LEU A 206 -13.03 -16.04 -3.13
N TYR A 207 -12.42 -15.66 -4.26
CA TYR A 207 -12.36 -16.57 -5.38
C TYR A 207 -11.48 -17.79 -5.07
N ALA A 208 -11.90 -18.98 -5.48
CA ALA A 208 -11.03 -20.16 -5.46
C ALA A 208 -9.78 -19.91 -6.30
N ARG A 209 -8.66 -20.56 -5.95
CA ARG A 209 -7.40 -20.39 -6.67
C ARG A 209 -7.60 -20.67 -8.16
N HIS A 210 -7.16 -19.72 -9.00
CA HIS A 210 -7.25 -19.80 -10.47
C HIS A 210 -8.69 -19.94 -11.02
N SER A 211 -9.69 -19.50 -10.28
CA SER A 211 -11.09 -19.52 -10.69
C SER A 211 -11.80 -18.18 -10.38
N HIS A 212 -13.01 -18.00 -10.89
CA HIS A 212 -13.96 -16.96 -10.47
C HIS A 212 -15.09 -17.54 -9.59
N ASP A 213 -14.94 -18.76 -9.09
CA ASP A 213 -15.87 -19.39 -8.16
C ASP A 213 -15.68 -18.79 -6.76
N VAL A 214 -16.75 -18.26 -6.17
CA VAL A 214 -16.68 -17.64 -4.85
C VAL A 214 -16.81 -18.70 -3.75
N LEU A 215 -15.75 -18.85 -2.96
CA LEU A 215 -15.69 -19.68 -1.75
C LEU A 215 -16.17 -18.89 -0.54
N SER A 216 -17.20 -19.40 0.12
CA SER A 216 -17.67 -18.86 1.40
C SER A 216 -16.63 -19.10 2.50
N ILE A 217 -16.25 -18.03 3.20
CA ILE A 217 -15.26 -18.07 4.30
C ILE A 217 -15.83 -17.41 5.58
N PRO A 218 -16.90 -17.98 6.18
CA PRO A 218 -17.64 -17.37 7.29
C PRO A 218 -16.80 -17.16 8.55
N GLU A 219 -15.80 -18.02 8.76
CA GLU A 219 -15.00 -18.10 10.00
C GLU A 219 -13.51 -17.88 9.71
N CYS A 220 -13.20 -16.92 8.82
CA CYS A 220 -11.83 -16.54 8.51
C CYS A 220 -11.12 -16.00 9.76
N LYS A 221 -10.14 -16.75 10.29
CA LYS A 221 -9.41 -16.41 11.51
C LYS A 221 -8.54 -15.17 11.40
N SER A 222 -8.08 -14.79 10.19
CA SER A 222 -7.28 -13.56 10.02
C SER A 222 -8.13 -12.29 10.11
N ARG A 223 -9.44 -12.37 9.87
CA ARG A 223 -10.36 -11.23 9.83
C ARG A 223 -10.90 -10.92 11.23
N ARG A 224 -11.07 -9.65 11.56
CA ARG A 224 -11.74 -9.26 12.81
C ARG A 224 -13.17 -9.82 12.88
N ASN A 225 -13.55 -10.34 14.04
CA ASN A 225 -14.86 -10.96 14.29
C ASN A 225 -16.04 -10.00 14.02
N ASP A 226 -15.83 -8.69 14.21
CA ASP A 226 -16.85 -7.66 13.97
C ASP A 226 -17.25 -7.59 12.49
N CYS A 227 -16.35 -7.96 11.58
CA CYS A 227 -16.68 -8.10 10.16
C CYS A 227 -17.51 -9.37 9.85
N GLY A 228 -17.58 -10.35 10.77
CA GLY A 228 -18.10 -11.71 10.57
C GLY A 228 -19.61 -11.85 10.67
N GLY A 229 -20.27 -10.98 11.44
CA GLY A 229 -21.72 -11.07 11.68
C GLY A 229 -22.60 -10.99 10.44
N TYR A 230 -22.10 -10.42 9.33
CA TYR A 230 -22.89 -10.14 8.12
C TYR A 230 -22.80 -11.21 7.04
N GLN A 231 -21.88 -12.17 7.14
CA GLN A 231 -21.79 -13.29 6.19
C GLN A 231 -22.88 -14.35 6.40
N LYS A 232 -23.47 -14.44 7.60
CA LYS A 232 -24.50 -15.45 7.93
C LYS A 232 -25.92 -15.07 7.48
N SER A 233 -26.12 -13.89 6.89
CA SER A 233 -27.47 -13.42 6.55
C SER A 233 -27.91 -13.88 5.15
N SER A 234 -28.94 -14.72 5.11
CA SER A 234 -29.63 -15.30 3.96
C SER A 234 -30.37 -14.29 3.06
N HIS A 235 -29.99 -13.00 3.07
CA HIS A 235 -30.74 -11.89 2.43
C HIS A 235 -30.19 -11.45 1.09
N ALA A 236 -29.23 -12.18 0.56
CA ALA A 236 -28.77 -12.00 -0.79
C ALA A 236 -29.78 -12.42 -1.88
N ARG A 237 -31.06 -12.55 -1.51
CA ARG A 237 -32.22 -12.79 -2.38
C ARG A 237 -32.46 -11.65 -3.39
N LEU A 238 -31.78 -10.52 -3.25
CA LEU A 238 -31.96 -9.31 -4.07
C LEU A 238 -31.03 -9.21 -5.29
N PHE A 239 -30.14 -10.19 -5.53
CA PHE A 239 -29.01 -10.02 -6.47
C PHE A 239 -29.12 -10.76 -7.81
N GLY A 240 -30.25 -11.41 -8.09
CA GLY A 240 -30.53 -11.91 -9.44
C GLY A 240 -31.00 -10.77 -10.32
N GLY A 241 -30.27 -10.40 -11.37
CA GLY A 241 -30.65 -9.30 -12.27
C GLY A 241 -29.84 -9.22 -13.55
N HIS A 242 -28.53 -9.40 -13.44
CA HIS A 242 -27.61 -9.48 -14.58
C HIS A 242 -26.98 -10.87 -14.68
N ARG A 243 -26.50 -11.25 -15.87
CA ARG A 243 -25.72 -12.49 -16.09
C ARG A 243 -24.49 -12.61 -15.17
N ARG A 244 -24.06 -11.51 -14.51
CA ARG A 244 -22.98 -11.41 -13.52
C ARG A 244 -23.40 -10.88 -12.13
N GLY A 245 -24.70 -10.67 -11.89
CA GLY A 245 -25.21 -10.00 -10.67
C GLY A 245 -24.99 -8.47 -10.66
N LEU A 246 -25.78 -7.74 -9.88
CA LEU A 246 -25.64 -6.27 -9.73
C LEU A 246 -24.59 -5.90 -8.67
N LEU A 247 -24.48 -6.66 -7.57
CA LEU A 247 -23.43 -6.47 -6.56
C LEU A 247 -22.26 -7.42 -6.90
N ARG A 248 -21.06 -6.86 -7.10
CA ARG A 248 -19.83 -7.61 -7.48
C ARG A 248 -18.96 -7.92 -6.27
N TYR A 249 -18.77 -6.94 -5.40
CA TYR A 249 -17.92 -7.03 -4.23
C TYR A 249 -18.52 -6.24 -3.07
N ILE A 250 -18.12 -6.61 -1.86
CA ILE A 250 -18.22 -5.74 -0.70
C ILE A 250 -16.81 -5.46 -0.16
N GLN A 251 -16.55 -4.23 0.24
CA GLN A 251 -15.40 -3.88 1.06
C GLN A 251 -15.86 -3.51 2.46
N LEU A 252 -15.18 -4.09 3.45
CA LEU A 252 -15.37 -3.82 4.87
C LEU A 252 -14.06 -3.23 5.40
N GLN A 253 -14.13 -2.06 6.01
CA GLN A 253 -13.00 -1.40 6.67
C GLN A 253 -13.37 -1.03 8.10
N VAL A 254 -12.62 -1.53 9.07
CA VAL A 254 -12.87 -1.28 10.50
C VAL A 254 -12.16 0.00 10.93
N GLU A 255 -12.90 0.92 11.53
CA GLU A 255 -12.34 2.03 12.30
C GLU A 255 -11.87 1.48 13.65
N LEU A 256 -10.58 1.63 13.97
CA LEU A 256 -10.02 0.98 15.14
C LEU A 256 -10.49 1.56 16.47
N SER A 257 -10.70 2.88 16.54
CA SER A 257 -11.13 3.59 17.75
C SER A 257 -12.51 3.16 18.22
N THR A 258 -13.43 2.92 17.27
CA THR A 258 -14.84 2.64 17.57
C THR A 258 -15.24 1.19 17.32
N GLY A 259 -14.44 0.44 16.55
CA GLY A 259 -14.82 -0.88 16.03
C GLY A 259 -15.87 -0.85 14.91
N LYS A 260 -16.38 0.33 14.54
CA LYS A 260 -17.42 0.49 13.52
C LYS A 260 -16.85 0.25 12.11
N ILE A 261 -17.74 -0.09 11.18
CA ILE A 261 -17.40 -0.54 9.83
C ILE A 261 -17.81 0.49 8.78
N CYS A 262 -16.84 0.91 7.97
CA CYS A 262 -17.09 1.52 6.68
C CYS A 262 -17.35 0.40 5.65
N LEU A 263 -18.59 0.33 5.15
CA LEU A 263 -19.02 -0.63 4.13
C LEU A 263 -19.04 0.04 2.75
N THR A 264 -18.37 -0.54 1.77
CA THR A 264 -18.52 -0.15 0.36
C THR A 264 -19.18 -1.29 -0.43
N LEU A 265 -20.28 -0.97 -1.10
CA LEU A 265 -20.99 -1.85 -2.02
C LEU A 265 -20.49 -1.57 -3.44
N VAL A 266 -19.83 -2.54 -4.07
CA VAL A 266 -19.31 -2.40 -5.44
C VAL A 266 -20.33 -2.93 -6.43
N MET A 267 -20.94 -2.03 -7.19
CA MET A 267 -22.06 -2.30 -8.07
C MET A 267 -21.60 -2.38 -9.53
N ASN A 268 -22.08 -3.38 -10.26
CA ASN A 268 -21.90 -3.53 -11.70
C ASN A 268 -22.80 -2.54 -12.46
N ALA A 269 -22.45 -1.25 -12.37
CA ALA A 269 -23.19 -0.15 -12.96
C ALA A 269 -22.21 0.96 -13.35
N GLU A 270 -22.58 1.77 -14.34
CA GLU A 270 -21.82 2.97 -14.70
C GLU A 270 -22.16 4.11 -13.74
N LYS A 271 -23.46 4.24 -13.40
CA LYS A 271 -24.01 5.37 -12.64
C LYS A 271 -24.88 4.92 -11.46
N LEU A 272 -24.89 5.72 -10.40
CA LEU A 272 -25.68 5.45 -9.18
C LEU A 272 -27.18 5.20 -9.45
N LYS A 273 -27.76 5.87 -10.46
CA LYS A 273 -29.19 5.72 -10.81
C LYS A 273 -29.52 4.29 -11.26
N GLU A 274 -28.60 3.59 -11.91
CA GLU A 274 -28.79 2.22 -12.39
C GLU A 274 -28.79 1.20 -11.25
N CYS A 275 -28.19 1.55 -10.10
CA CYS A 275 -28.23 0.72 -8.91
C CYS A 275 -29.61 0.71 -8.22
N GLN A 276 -30.51 1.62 -8.60
CA GLN A 276 -31.83 1.78 -7.98
C GLN A 276 -32.90 0.90 -8.66
N PRO A 277 -33.93 0.44 -7.92
CA PRO A 277 -34.19 0.67 -6.50
C PRO A 277 -33.46 -0.33 -5.57
N HIS A 278 -32.75 -1.31 -6.13
CA HIS A 278 -32.10 -2.40 -5.39
C HIS A 278 -31.15 -1.90 -4.28
N LEU A 279 -30.36 -0.87 -4.57
CA LEU A 279 -29.48 -0.24 -3.58
C LEU A 279 -30.28 0.34 -2.40
N SER A 280 -31.37 1.06 -2.67
CA SER A 280 -32.20 1.64 -1.59
C SER A 280 -32.80 0.57 -0.69
N PHE A 281 -33.30 -0.53 -1.26
CA PHE A 281 -33.82 -1.65 -0.47
C PHE A 281 -32.72 -2.29 0.39
N LEU A 282 -31.54 -2.52 -0.17
CA LEU A 282 -30.42 -3.10 0.56
C LEU A 282 -29.98 -2.21 1.73
N VAL A 283 -29.79 -0.91 1.48
CA VAL A 283 -29.43 0.05 2.53
C VAL A 283 -30.47 0.09 3.64
N LYS A 284 -31.77 0.05 3.29
CA LYS A 284 -32.86 0.04 4.28
C LYS A 284 -32.78 -1.20 5.16
N GLU A 285 -32.56 -2.38 4.58
CA GLU A 285 -32.41 -3.62 5.34
C GLU A 285 -31.13 -3.61 6.21
N LEU A 286 -30.00 -3.12 5.68
CA LEU A 286 -28.75 -3.00 6.44
C LEU A 286 -28.91 -2.08 7.65
N LYS A 287 -29.63 -0.96 7.51
CA LYS A 287 -29.94 -0.04 8.61
C LYS A 287 -30.90 -0.66 9.62
N ARG A 288 -31.97 -1.33 9.16
CA ARG A 288 -32.94 -2.03 10.02
C ARG A 288 -32.28 -3.12 10.88
N MET A 289 -31.28 -3.81 10.33
CA MET A 289 -30.50 -4.80 11.08
C MET A 289 -29.55 -4.17 12.11
N ASP A 290 -29.24 -2.88 11.94
CA ASP A 290 -28.30 -2.13 12.75
C ASP A 290 -28.96 -1.33 13.89
N ASP A 291 -30.31 -1.27 13.93
CA ASP A 291 -31.14 -0.48 14.86
C ASP A 291 -30.78 -0.60 16.35
N LYS A 292 -29.94 -1.56 16.75
CA LYS A 292 -29.45 -1.75 18.13
C LYS A 292 -27.96 -2.05 18.26
N ARG A 293 -27.23 -2.17 17.14
CA ARG A 293 -25.83 -2.62 17.15
C ARG A 293 -24.83 -1.52 16.81
N GLU A 294 -25.30 -0.44 16.15
CA GLU A 294 -24.49 0.72 15.76
C GLU A 294 -23.17 0.35 15.06
N VAL A 295 -23.20 -0.67 14.21
CA VAL A 295 -22.01 -1.24 13.57
C VAL A 295 -21.51 -0.36 12.44
N TRP A 296 -22.40 0.32 11.72
CA TRP A 296 -21.98 1.09 10.55
C TRP A 296 -21.34 2.42 10.97
N HIS A 297 -20.09 2.62 10.57
CA HIS A 297 -19.47 3.95 10.55
C HIS A 297 -19.98 4.74 9.34
N SER A 298 -19.99 4.10 8.17
CA SER A 298 -20.45 4.72 6.92
C SER A 298 -20.78 3.65 5.88
N ILE A 299 -21.65 3.99 4.94
CA ILE A 299 -22.00 3.12 3.81
C ILE A 299 -21.76 3.89 2.51
N TRP A 300 -21.09 3.24 1.57
CA TRP A 300 -20.73 3.77 0.28
C TRP A 300 -21.21 2.86 -0.84
N CYS A 301 -21.56 3.46 -1.98
CA CYS A 301 -21.78 2.75 -3.24
C CYS A 301 -20.68 3.15 -4.21
N HIS A 302 -19.98 2.17 -4.77
CA HIS A 302 -19.01 2.36 -5.84
C HIS A 302 -19.52 1.74 -7.13
N CYS A 303 -19.63 2.53 -8.20
CA CYS A 303 -20.10 2.07 -9.51
C CYS A 303 -18.92 1.60 -10.37
N ASN A 304 -18.86 0.31 -10.71
CA ASN A 304 -17.83 -0.26 -11.56
C ASN A 304 -18.41 -1.32 -12.50
N ASP A 305 -18.60 -0.93 -13.76
CA ASP A 305 -19.07 -1.75 -14.88
C ASP A 305 -17.93 -2.36 -15.72
N SER A 306 -16.67 -2.16 -15.32
CA SER A 306 -15.53 -2.69 -16.05
C SER A 306 -15.52 -4.23 -16.06
N GLY A 307 -15.19 -4.81 -17.22
CA GLY A 307 -15.14 -6.26 -17.42
C GLY A 307 -13.88 -6.95 -16.87
N GLY A 308 -12.93 -6.20 -16.29
CA GLY A 308 -11.67 -6.72 -15.77
C GLY A 308 -11.72 -7.12 -14.29
N ASN A 309 -10.55 -7.47 -13.77
CA ASN A 309 -10.37 -7.94 -12.38
C ASN A 309 -10.30 -6.80 -11.35
N SER A 310 -10.17 -5.54 -11.80
CA SER A 310 -10.14 -4.38 -10.92
C SER A 310 -11.45 -4.26 -10.14
N ILE A 311 -11.34 -4.30 -8.81
CA ILE A 311 -12.48 -4.18 -7.90
C ILE A 311 -13.06 -2.76 -7.97
N PHE A 312 -12.19 -1.76 -8.00
CA PHE A 312 -12.56 -0.35 -8.07
C PHE A 312 -12.21 0.24 -9.44
N ALA A 313 -12.96 1.27 -9.79
CA ALA A 313 -12.64 2.14 -10.93
C ALA A 313 -11.78 3.29 -10.41
N ARG A 314 -10.82 3.76 -11.22
CA ARG A 314 -9.92 4.87 -10.84
C ARG A 314 -10.62 6.22 -10.75
N ASP A 315 -11.79 6.36 -11.37
CA ASP A 315 -12.57 7.59 -11.40
C ASP A 315 -13.26 7.84 -10.06
N SER A 316 -12.85 8.92 -9.37
CA SER A 316 -13.39 9.31 -8.06
C SER A 316 -14.87 9.70 -8.12
N SER A 317 -15.40 10.09 -9.29
CA SER A 317 -16.82 10.42 -9.47
C SER A 317 -17.76 9.22 -9.36
N ARG A 318 -17.21 8.00 -9.38
CA ARG A 318 -17.96 6.74 -9.24
C ARG A 318 -18.22 6.32 -7.79
N TRP A 319 -17.69 7.08 -6.82
CA TRP A 319 -17.87 6.85 -5.40
C TRP A 319 -18.99 7.73 -4.86
N HIS A 320 -19.97 7.09 -4.23
CA HIS A 320 -21.16 7.77 -3.72
C HIS A 320 -21.37 7.45 -2.23
N PRO A 321 -21.24 8.43 -1.32
CA PRO A 321 -21.60 8.22 0.07
C PRO A 321 -23.12 8.05 0.17
N ILE A 322 -23.58 7.10 0.97
CA ILE A 322 -25.00 6.91 1.23
C ILE A 322 -25.43 7.93 2.31
N PRO A 323 -26.40 8.82 2.03
CA PRO A 323 -26.79 9.86 2.98
C PRO A 323 -27.24 9.30 4.34
N GLY A 324 -26.84 10.01 5.40
CA GLY A 324 -27.15 9.65 6.79
C GLY A 324 -26.57 8.30 7.22
N SER A 325 -25.41 7.92 6.67
CA SER A 325 -24.63 6.77 7.14
C SER A 325 -23.32 7.19 7.81
N ASP A 326 -22.71 8.31 7.41
CA ASP A 326 -21.50 8.87 8.03
C ASP A 326 -21.76 9.35 9.46
N PRO A 327 -20.75 9.33 10.35
CA PRO A 327 -20.90 9.85 11.70
C PRO A 327 -21.03 11.38 11.69
N ALA A 328 -21.81 11.90 12.63
CA ALA A 328 -22.01 13.34 12.80
C ALA A 328 -20.74 14.07 13.26
N VAL A 329 -19.91 13.39 14.07
CA VAL A 329 -18.63 13.90 14.55
C VAL A 329 -17.50 13.05 13.97
N LYS A 330 -16.47 13.69 13.44
CA LYS A 330 -15.31 13.03 12.83
C LYS A 330 -14.08 13.24 13.70
N GLU A 331 -13.94 12.43 14.74
CA GLU A 331 -12.78 12.45 15.64
C GLU A 331 -11.77 11.41 15.18
N GLY A 332 -10.50 11.79 15.05
CA GLY A 332 -9.45 10.86 14.66
C GLY A 332 -8.14 11.56 14.31
N LEU A 333 -7.02 10.87 14.51
CA LEU A 333 -5.68 11.37 14.17
C LEU A 333 -5.33 11.15 12.69
N LEU A 334 -5.94 10.16 12.04
CA LEU A 334 -5.74 9.80 10.65
C LEU A 334 -7.09 9.61 9.98
N TYR A 335 -7.23 10.11 8.77
CA TYR A 335 -8.45 10.05 7.98
C TYR A 335 -8.23 9.19 6.74
N PHE A 336 -9.23 8.39 6.38
CA PHE A 336 -9.20 7.57 5.16
C PHE A 336 -10.55 7.69 4.47
N SER A 337 -10.54 8.06 3.19
CA SER A 337 -11.67 7.80 2.31
C SER A 337 -11.67 6.31 1.92
N PRO A 338 -12.82 5.71 1.53
CA PRO A 338 -12.85 4.29 1.16
C PRO A 338 -12.08 3.98 -0.14
N MET A 339 -11.69 5.01 -0.89
CA MET A 339 -10.97 4.90 -2.15
C MET A 339 -9.45 4.95 -2.01
N VAL A 340 -8.91 5.51 -0.91
CA VAL A 340 -7.46 5.53 -0.69
C VAL A 340 -6.98 4.20 -0.14
N PHE A 341 -5.71 3.90 -0.42
CA PHE A 341 -5.06 2.72 0.15
C PHE A 341 -5.01 2.82 1.68
N ARG A 342 -5.15 1.66 2.31
CA ARG A 342 -5.19 1.55 3.75
C ARG A 342 -4.50 0.24 4.17
N GLN A 343 -3.62 0.32 5.18
CA GLN A 343 -2.89 -0.85 5.66
C GLN A 343 -3.86 -1.92 6.21
N GLY A 344 -3.65 -3.17 5.82
CA GLY A 344 -4.54 -4.28 6.17
C GLY A 344 -4.44 -4.72 7.63
N ASN A 345 -3.29 -4.47 8.27
CA ASN A 345 -2.99 -4.74 9.67
C ASN A 345 -2.48 -3.46 10.35
N PHE A 346 -3.40 -2.58 10.79
CA PHE A 346 -2.98 -1.31 11.42
C PHE A 346 -2.25 -1.47 12.74
N GLU A 347 -2.64 -2.45 13.55
CA GLU A 347 -1.97 -2.70 14.83
C GLU A 347 -0.51 -3.08 14.56
N GLY A 348 -0.28 -4.00 13.62
CA GLY A 348 1.07 -4.36 13.22
C GLY A 348 1.84 -3.20 12.60
N PHE A 349 1.19 -2.40 11.74
CA PHE A 349 1.83 -1.25 11.09
C PHE A 349 2.14 -0.12 12.09
N SER A 350 1.45 -0.07 13.23
CA SER A 350 1.73 0.92 14.27
C SER A 350 3.10 0.69 14.93
N GLU A 351 3.57 -0.55 14.99
CA GLU A 351 4.93 -0.89 15.44
C GLU A 351 5.99 -0.49 14.42
N ILE A 352 5.69 -0.64 13.12
CA ILE A 352 6.55 -0.12 12.03
C ILE A 352 6.66 1.40 12.14
N ALA A 353 5.52 2.09 12.25
CA ALA A 353 5.48 3.53 12.44
C ALA A 353 6.21 3.99 13.72
N ARG A 354 6.26 3.13 14.75
CA ARG A 354 7.04 3.36 15.97
C ARG A 354 8.54 3.25 15.71
N GLU A 355 9.02 2.23 15.01
CA GLU A 355 10.44 2.15 14.63
C GLU A 355 10.86 3.34 13.77
N VAL A 356 10.06 3.69 12.76
CA VAL A 356 10.33 4.84 11.87
C VAL A 356 10.48 6.14 12.65
N ARG A 357 9.52 6.48 13.53
CA ARG A 357 9.57 7.74 14.29
C ARG A 357 10.69 7.80 15.33
N GLU A 358 11.08 6.65 15.89
CA GLU A 358 12.19 6.53 16.85
C GLU A 358 13.57 6.66 16.16
N ALA A 359 13.67 6.26 14.88
CA ALA A 359 14.89 6.43 14.10
C ALA A 359 15.17 7.89 13.67
N ILE A 360 14.15 8.76 13.71
CA ILE A 360 14.23 10.18 13.36
C ILE A 360 14.86 10.97 14.52
N PRO A 361 15.98 11.68 14.32
CA PRO A 361 16.53 12.56 15.34
C PRO A 361 15.59 13.74 15.67
N GLU A 362 15.54 14.15 16.93
CA GLU A 362 14.83 15.38 17.35
C GLU A 362 15.32 16.61 16.56
N GLY A 363 14.41 17.54 16.26
CA GLY A 363 14.73 18.78 15.54
C GLY A 363 15.01 18.60 14.05
N SER A 364 14.75 17.41 13.50
CA SER A 364 14.98 17.09 12.08
C SER A 364 13.96 17.74 11.15
N LYS A 365 14.39 17.92 9.91
CA LYS A 365 13.57 18.22 8.74
C LYS A 365 13.28 16.91 8.00
N VAL A 366 12.00 16.56 7.88
CA VAL A 366 11.59 15.23 7.41
C VAL A 366 10.85 15.36 6.09
N CYS A 367 11.35 14.64 5.08
CA CYS A 367 10.63 14.42 3.83
C CYS A 367 10.14 12.97 3.78
N GLU A 368 8.87 12.76 3.45
CA GLU A 368 8.26 11.45 3.20
C GLU A 368 7.80 11.39 1.74
N MET A 369 8.35 10.44 0.99
CA MET A 369 7.90 10.13 -0.37
C MET A 369 7.14 8.80 -0.34
N TYR A 370 6.19 8.63 -1.27
CA TYR A 370 5.23 7.52 -1.24
C TYR A 370 4.38 7.55 0.03
N ALA A 371 4.00 8.76 0.45
CA ALA A 371 3.46 9.00 1.78
C ALA A 371 2.08 8.36 2.01
N GLY A 372 1.35 8.00 0.95
CA GLY A 372 -0.06 7.69 1.06
C GLY A 372 -0.77 8.83 1.77
N VAL A 373 -1.58 8.54 2.80
CA VAL A 373 -2.22 9.61 3.61
C VAL A 373 -1.26 10.33 4.60
N GLY A 374 0.05 10.05 4.55
CA GLY A 374 1.09 10.61 5.41
C GLY A 374 1.21 9.92 6.78
N LEU A 375 0.94 8.62 6.86
CA LEU A 375 0.88 7.91 8.15
C LEU A 375 2.21 7.98 8.91
N LEU A 376 3.34 7.70 8.27
CA LEU A 376 4.64 7.65 8.93
C LEU A 376 5.11 9.07 9.31
N GLY A 377 4.97 10.03 8.41
CA GLY A 377 5.30 11.43 8.65
C GLY A 377 4.46 12.05 9.76
N LEU A 378 3.13 11.89 9.73
CA LEU A 378 2.22 12.43 10.74
C LEU A 378 2.39 11.76 12.11
N SER A 379 2.64 10.43 12.14
CA SER A 379 3.01 9.72 13.37
C SER A 379 4.29 10.30 13.98
N SER A 380 5.28 10.60 13.14
CA SER A 380 6.55 11.20 13.56
C SER A 380 6.35 12.61 14.08
N LEU A 381 5.54 13.42 13.39
CA LEU A 381 5.20 14.77 13.79
C LEU A 381 4.55 14.81 15.19
N LEU A 382 3.59 13.92 15.45
CA LEU A 382 2.95 13.81 16.77
C LEU A 382 3.90 13.31 17.86
N TYR A 383 4.80 12.38 17.52
CA TYR A 383 5.75 11.83 18.48
C TYR A 383 6.77 12.87 18.95
N HIS A 384 7.35 13.62 18.02
CA HIS A 384 8.34 14.66 18.27
C HIS A 384 7.72 15.99 18.75
N GLY A 385 6.42 16.20 18.52
CA GLY A 385 5.69 17.42 18.94
C GLY A 385 5.17 17.43 20.38
N LYS A 386 5.60 16.50 21.25
CA LYS A 386 5.11 16.42 22.63
C LYS A 386 5.64 17.58 23.49
N LEU A 387 4.88 18.01 24.48
CA LEU A 387 5.35 18.96 25.50
C LEU A 387 6.23 18.23 26.50
N LYS A 388 7.33 18.86 26.93
CA LYS A 388 8.12 18.36 28.08
C LYS A 388 7.35 18.59 29.38
N ALA A 389 7.76 17.87 30.44
CA ALA A 389 7.15 17.97 31.77
C ALA A 389 7.20 19.38 32.38
N ASP A 390 8.09 20.26 31.89
CA ASP A 390 8.22 21.67 32.27
C ASP A 390 7.33 22.61 31.43
N GLY A 391 6.45 22.06 30.58
CA GLY A 391 5.55 22.82 29.71
C GLY A 391 6.20 23.47 28.49
N LYS A 392 7.51 23.25 28.25
CA LYS A 392 8.19 23.74 27.05
C LYS A 392 7.97 22.80 25.88
N LEU A 393 7.83 23.38 24.68
CA LEU A 393 7.75 22.62 23.44
C LEU A 393 9.05 21.82 23.28
N ASP A 394 8.91 20.52 23.01
CA ASP A 394 10.06 19.72 22.60
C ASP A 394 10.62 20.27 21.28
N ARG A 395 11.89 19.96 21.00
CA ARG A 395 12.51 20.29 19.71
C ARG A 395 11.91 19.37 18.64
N GLY A 396 10.62 19.56 18.35
CA GLY A 396 9.89 18.75 17.41
C GLY A 396 10.44 18.83 15.99
N LEU A 397 9.72 18.28 15.03
CA LEU A 397 10.15 18.38 13.64
C LEU A 397 10.15 19.85 13.20
N LYS A 398 11.22 20.29 12.54
CA LYS A 398 11.30 21.65 11.99
C LYS A 398 10.32 21.85 10.85
N TRP A 399 10.22 20.82 10.01
CA TRP A 399 9.13 20.69 9.05
C TRP A 399 8.94 19.23 8.63
N LEU A 400 7.74 18.94 8.12
CA LEU A 400 7.35 17.69 7.48
C LEU A 400 6.83 17.96 6.07
N ARG A 401 7.40 17.30 5.07
CA ARG A 401 6.95 17.38 3.67
C ARG A 401 6.60 15.99 3.15
N CYS A 402 5.33 15.75 2.90
CA CYS A 402 4.84 14.47 2.37
C CYS A 402 4.52 14.60 0.87
N SER A 403 4.69 13.52 0.11
CA SER A 403 4.30 13.47 -1.29
C SER A 403 3.81 12.09 -1.72
N ASP A 404 2.81 12.07 -2.60
CA ASP A 404 2.25 10.86 -3.20
C ASP A 404 1.53 11.21 -4.51
N GLU A 405 1.42 10.26 -5.44
CA GLU A 405 0.80 10.50 -6.74
C GLU A 405 -0.74 10.55 -6.69
N ASN A 406 -1.37 9.93 -5.69
CA ASN A 406 -2.82 9.87 -5.63
C ASN A 406 -3.40 11.17 -5.02
N PRO A 407 -4.18 11.95 -5.78
CA PRO A 407 -4.72 13.23 -5.31
C PRO A 407 -5.68 13.10 -4.11
N GLU A 408 -6.31 11.94 -3.92
CA GLU A 408 -7.25 11.72 -2.82
C GLU A 408 -6.55 11.60 -1.46
N ASN A 409 -5.25 11.28 -1.46
CA ASN A 409 -4.44 11.20 -0.25
C ASN A 409 -4.24 12.59 0.38
N GLU A 410 -4.07 13.64 -0.42
CA GLU A 410 -3.90 15.03 0.06
C GLU A 410 -5.09 15.46 0.93
N ARG A 411 -6.31 15.15 0.49
CA ARG A 411 -7.52 15.49 1.26
C ARG A 411 -7.54 14.79 2.62
N CYS A 412 -7.12 13.52 2.66
CA CYS A 412 -7.04 12.75 3.90
C CYS A 412 -5.96 13.31 4.84
N PHE A 413 -4.79 13.64 4.29
CA PHE A 413 -3.69 14.27 5.00
C PHE A 413 -4.10 15.63 5.61
N GLU A 414 -4.74 16.49 4.82
CA GLU A 414 -5.18 17.81 5.28
C GLU A 414 -6.22 17.70 6.39
N LEU A 415 -7.14 16.73 6.34
CA LEU A 415 -8.07 16.47 7.46
C LEU A 415 -7.32 16.05 8.72
N ALA A 416 -6.32 15.17 8.59
CA ALA A 416 -5.49 14.74 9.71
C ALA A 416 -4.73 15.93 10.32
N VAL A 417 -4.03 16.73 9.52
CA VAL A 417 -3.30 17.92 9.99
C VAL A 417 -4.22 18.93 10.68
N ASN A 418 -5.43 19.16 10.14
CA ASN A 418 -6.38 20.10 10.75
C ASN A 418 -7.01 19.57 12.06
N SER A 419 -6.95 18.27 12.30
CA SER A 419 -7.40 17.65 13.57
C SER A 419 -6.34 17.68 14.67
N MET A 420 -5.07 17.92 14.31
CA MET A 420 -3.95 17.93 15.25
C MET A 420 -3.79 19.28 15.96
N PRO A 421 -3.19 19.32 17.16
CA PRO A 421 -2.93 20.57 17.86
C PRO A 421 -2.07 21.55 17.05
N MET A 422 -2.48 22.81 17.02
CA MET A 422 -1.79 23.89 16.28
C MET A 422 -0.31 24.03 16.64
N HIS A 423 0.06 23.78 17.90
CA HIS A 423 1.46 23.85 18.35
C HIS A 423 2.35 22.75 17.77
N ILE A 424 1.76 21.67 17.24
CA ILE A 424 2.47 20.57 16.58
C ILE A 424 2.60 20.85 15.08
N THR A 425 1.53 21.34 14.44
CA THR A 425 1.48 21.50 12.98
C THR A 425 1.92 22.88 12.49
N GLY A 426 2.00 23.87 13.38
CA GLY A 426 2.24 25.27 13.03
C GLY A 426 1.16 25.87 12.13
N ARG A 427 0.00 25.22 11.98
CA ARG A 427 -1.10 25.66 11.11
C ARG A 427 -2.33 26.02 11.94
N THR A 428 -2.87 27.22 11.72
CA THR A 428 -4.19 27.60 12.25
C THR A 428 -5.27 26.80 11.50
N PRO A 429 -6.13 26.02 12.20
CA PRO A 429 -7.23 25.32 11.54
C PRO A 429 -8.14 26.31 10.81
N LYS A 430 -8.50 26.02 9.55
CA LYS A 430 -9.29 26.92 8.68
C LYS A 430 -10.66 27.34 9.26
N ASN A 431 -11.16 26.66 10.30
CA ASN A 431 -12.45 26.94 10.94
C ASN A 431 -12.34 27.70 12.27
N PHE A 432 -11.13 28.07 12.71
CA PHE A 432 -10.95 28.79 13.98
C PHE A 432 -11.22 30.30 13.86
N ASP A 433 -11.42 30.81 12.64
CA ASP A 433 -11.81 32.20 12.41
C ASP A 433 -13.33 32.37 12.23
N SER A 434 -14.07 32.20 13.33
CA SER A 434 -15.40 32.81 13.48
C SER A 434 -15.77 32.98 14.95
N GLY A 435 -14.96 33.74 15.68
CA GLY A 435 -15.39 34.43 16.91
C GLY A 435 -16.41 35.53 16.62
N LYS A 436 -17.53 35.21 15.95
CA LYS A 436 -18.75 36.03 15.94
C LYS A 436 -19.93 35.12 16.19
N THR A 437 -20.43 35.20 17.41
CA THR A 437 -21.73 34.71 17.88
C THR A 437 -22.79 34.89 16.80
N ARG A 438 -23.18 33.80 16.13
CA ARG A 438 -24.31 33.79 15.21
C ARG A 438 -25.57 33.51 16.01
N GLY A 439 -26.26 34.60 16.37
CA GLY A 439 -27.67 34.56 16.72
C GLY A 439 -28.50 34.01 15.56
N ASP A 440 -29.58 33.34 15.95
CA ASP A 440 -30.58 32.66 15.12
C ASP A 440 -30.94 33.41 13.82
N LYS A 441 -30.72 32.77 12.67
CA LYS A 441 -31.52 33.03 11.47
C LYS A 441 -31.82 31.75 10.70
N GLN A 442 -33.00 31.24 11.02
CA GLN A 442 -33.97 30.49 10.22
C GLN A 442 -33.63 30.37 8.72
N TRP A 443 -33.45 29.13 8.28
CA TRP A 443 -33.29 28.74 6.88
C TRP A 443 -34.61 28.96 6.13
N ARG A 444 -34.73 30.08 5.39
CA ARG A 444 -35.71 30.23 4.32
C ARG A 444 -35.02 29.98 2.98
N GLY A 445 -35.41 28.89 2.33
CA GLY A 445 -34.95 28.58 0.97
C GLY A 445 -35.42 29.61 -0.04
N LYS A 446 -34.65 29.77 -1.13
CA LYS A 446 -35.15 30.12 -2.46
C LYS A 446 -34.06 29.95 -3.53
N ASN A 447 -34.40 29.10 -4.48
CA ASN A 447 -34.16 29.12 -5.93
C ASN A 447 -32.80 29.50 -6.51
N GLN A 448 -32.24 28.48 -7.18
CA GLN A 448 -31.43 28.58 -8.38
C GLN A 448 -32.09 29.47 -9.44
N GLN A 449 -31.33 30.45 -9.96
CA GLN A 449 -31.39 30.81 -11.37
C GLN A 449 -30.12 31.56 -11.80
N SER A 450 -29.41 30.94 -12.77
CA SER A 450 -28.62 31.55 -13.85
C SER A 450 -27.84 32.83 -13.56
N ARG A 451 -26.50 32.77 -13.61
CA ARG A 451 -25.68 33.87 -14.15
C ARG A 451 -24.43 33.36 -14.89
N ARG A 452 -24.36 33.78 -16.15
CA ARG A 452 -23.33 33.56 -17.18
C ARG A 452 -21.98 34.21 -16.83
N ASN A 453 -20.94 33.70 -17.51
CA ASN A 453 -19.62 34.28 -17.75
C ASN A 453 -19.52 35.81 -17.61
N ARG A 454 -18.50 36.27 -16.89
CA ARG A 454 -17.87 37.58 -17.10
C ARG A 454 -16.36 37.38 -17.15
N ASP A 455 -15.79 37.73 -18.30
CA ASP A 455 -14.36 37.77 -18.55
C ASP A 455 -13.69 38.80 -17.62
N THR A 456 -12.58 38.41 -17.02
CA THR A 456 -11.74 39.29 -16.19
C THR A 456 -10.87 40.14 -17.13
N SER A 457 -10.87 41.46 -16.95
CA SER A 457 -10.19 42.40 -17.87
C SER A 457 -8.67 42.40 -17.63
N MET A 458 -7.90 42.63 -18.70
CA MET A 458 -6.44 42.84 -18.68
C MET A 458 -6.01 43.94 -17.69
N LYS A 459 -6.92 44.90 -17.43
CA LYS A 459 -6.71 45.98 -16.46
C LYS A 459 -6.68 45.47 -15.01
N ASP A 460 -7.54 44.50 -14.67
CA ASP A 460 -7.57 43.87 -13.34
C ASP A 460 -6.32 43.00 -13.07
N LEU A 461 -5.65 42.54 -14.13
CA LEU A 461 -4.38 41.81 -14.04
C LEU A 461 -3.18 42.76 -13.88
N MET A 462 -3.19 43.93 -14.53
CA MET A 462 -2.11 44.92 -14.39
C MET A 462 -2.14 45.64 -13.03
N ASP A 463 -3.33 45.95 -12.50
CA ASP A 463 -3.46 46.60 -11.18
C ASP A 463 -2.99 45.69 -10.02
N LYS A 464 -3.05 44.36 -10.21
CA LYS A 464 -2.47 43.38 -9.27
C LYS A 464 -0.94 43.26 -9.36
N MET A 465 -0.34 43.55 -10.51
CA MET A 465 1.12 43.54 -10.67
C MET A 465 1.78 44.81 -10.11
N VAL A 466 1.12 45.97 -10.23
CA VAL A 466 1.69 47.27 -9.81
C VAL A 466 1.61 47.49 -8.29
N SER A 467 0.66 46.85 -7.60
CA SER A 467 0.57 46.89 -6.14
C SER A 467 1.62 46.02 -5.41
N SER A 468 2.40 45.23 -6.16
CA SER A 468 3.45 44.36 -5.61
C SER A 468 4.85 44.96 -5.64
N SER A 469 5.02 46.21 -6.08
CA SER A 469 6.34 46.79 -6.36
C SER A 469 6.63 48.11 -5.65
N ASN A 470 6.24 48.28 -4.39
CA ASN A 470 6.74 49.35 -3.53
C ASN A 470 6.67 48.96 -2.05
N THR A 471 7.73 48.33 -1.54
CA THR A 471 8.22 48.52 -0.16
C THR A 471 9.68 48.08 -0.12
N SER A 472 10.55 49.05 0.14
CA SER A 472 11.99 48.91 0.33
C SER A 472 12.32 48.40 1.74
N ASP A 473 13.30 47.50 1.79
CA ASP A 473 14.22 47.21 2.90
C ASP A 473 13.66 47.11 4.33
N ASP A 474 13.38 45.87 4.77
CA ASP A 474 13.76 45.44 6.12
C ASP A 474 14.08 43.94 6.14
N MET A 475 15.30 43.62 6.58
CA MET A 475 15.82 42.27 6.75
C MET A 475 15.29 41.68 8.07
N SER A 476 14.12 41.04 8.03
CA SER A 476 13.65 40.22 9.16
C SER A 476 12.89 38.95 8.72
N THR A 477 13.51 37.80 9.01
CA THR A 477 12.94 36.45 9.20
C THR A 477 11.75 36.00 8.33
N SER A 478 12.02 35.06 7.41
CA SER A 478 11.05 34.24 6.68
C SER A 478 10.03 33.55 7.61
N LYS A 479 8.81 34.07 7.70
CA LYS A 479 7.72 33.50 8.53
C LYS A 479 6.61 32.79 7.74
N ASP A 480 6.68 32.70 6.41
CA ASP A 480 5.51 32.33 5.59
C ASP A 480 5.51 30.94 4.94
N GLN A 481 6.44 30.02 5.28
CA GLN A 481 6.31 28.64 4.81
C GLN A 481 5.65 27.74 5.87
N PRO A 482 4.57 27.03 5.52
CA PRO A 482 3.92 26.10 6.43
C PRO A 482 4.88 24.97 6.83
N SER A 483 4.98 24.71 8.14
CA SER A 483 5.89 23.69 8.69
C SER A 483 5.50 22.25 8.32
N VAL A 484 4.29 22.04 7.83
CA VAL A 484 3.81 20.74 7.35
C VAL A 484 3.23 20.96 5.97
N THR A 485 3.59 20.17 4.96
CA THR A 485 3.04 20.26 3.60
C THR A 485 2.81 18.90 2.97
N TYR A 486 1.90 18.89 1.99
CA TYR A 486 1.65 17.75 1.13
C TYR A 486 1.82 18.15 -0.33
N THR A 487 2.28 17.25 -1.19
CA THR A 487 2.39 17.49 -2.62
C THR A 487 1.89 16.29 -3.41
N VAL A 488 0.95 16.53 -4.31
CA VAL A 488 0.42 15.51 -5.21
C VAL A 488 1.38 15.33 -6.38
N ALA A 489 2.29 14.36 -6.25
CA ALA A 489 3.30 14.01 -7.23
C ALA A 489 3.88 12.62 -6.90
N ASN A 490 4.24 11.84 -7.92
CA ASN A 490 5.09 10.67 -7.71
C ASN A 490 6.46 11.08 -7.15
N ALA A 491 7.23 10.13 -6.62
CA ALA A 491 8.42 10.46 -5.85
C ALA A 491 9.51 11.13 -6.72
N ALA A 492 9.67 10.71 -7.97
CA ALA A 492 10.62 11.36 -8.88
C ALA A 492 10.23 12.82 -9.17
N SER A 493 8.95 13.09 -9.42
CA SER A 493 8.47 14.45 -9.68
C SER A 493 8.55 15.32 -8.42
N ALA A 494 8.17 14.77 -7.27
CA ALA A 494 8.28 15.43 -5.96
C ALA A 494 9.74 15.79 -5.65
N LEU A 495 10.68 14.88 -5.91
CA LEU A 495 12.11 15.10 -5.75
C LEU A 495 12.60 16.28 -6.58
N TYR A 496 12.27 16.31 -7.88
CA TYR A 496 12.69 17.41 -8.77
C TYR A 496 11.95 18.73 -8.54
N GLN A 497 10.85 18.72 -7.80
CA GLN A 497 10.21 19.93 -7.28
C GLN A 497 10.92 20.47 -6.01
N GLY A 498 11.91 19.75 -5.49
CA GLY A 498 12.71 20.17 -4.34
C GLY A 498 12.14 19.75 -2.99
N GLN A 499 11.24 18.76 -2.93
CA GLN A 499 10.63 18.32 -1.67
C GLN A 499 11.69 17.87 -0.63
N ALA A 500 12.75 17.20 -1.08
CA ALA A 500 13.84 16.73 -0.23
C ALA A 500 14.99 17.74 -0.02
N LEU A 501 14.93 18.93 -0.62
CA LEU A 501 15.97 19.95 -0.43
C LEU A 501 15.99 20.42 1.04
N GLY A 502 17.16 20.32 1.65
CA GLY A 502 17.37 20.66 3.06
C GLY A 502 16.78 19.65 4.05
N ALA A 503 16.25 18.51 3.60
CA ALA A 503 15.80 17.44 4.49
C ALA A 503 16.99 16.80 5.21
N ASP A 504 16.85 16.56 6.51
CA ASP A 504 17.81 15.77 7.30
C ASP A 504 17.51 14.27 7.16
N VAL A 505 16.22 13.93 7.07
CA VAL A 505 15.70 12.57 6.97
C VAL A 505 14.78 12.42 5.76
N LEU A 506 14.98 11.34 5.00
CA LEU A 506 14.06 10.91 3.95
C LEU A 506 13.42 9.57 4.36
N ILE A 507 12.10 9.53 4.39
CA ILE A 507 11.30 8.31 4.57
C ILE A 507 10.77 7.90 3.20
N VAL A 508 10.88 6.62 2.86
CA VAL A 508 10.34 6.05 1.62
C VAL A 508 9.59 4.75 1.94
N ASP A 509 8.38 4.62 1.40
CA ASP A 509 7.56 3.38 1.42
C ASP A 509 7.15 3.02 -0.02
N PRO A 510 8.11 2.68 -0.90
CA PRO A 510 7.84 2.49 -2.32
C PRO A 510 6.98 1.23 -2.59
N PRO A 511 6.37 1.13 -3.79
CA PRO A 511 5.68 -0.09 -4.20
C PRO A 511 6.65 -1.29 -4.29
N ARG A 512 6.12 -2.50 -4.50
CA ARG A 512 6.90 -3.76 -4.58
C ARG A 512 8.08 -3.74 -5.56
N LYS A 513 8.07 -2.84 -6.54
CA LYS A 513 9.15 -2.67 -7.53
C LYS A 513 10.36 -1.92 -6.97
N GLY A 514 10.26 -1.32 -5.78
CA GLY A 514 11.30 -0.52 -5.14
C GLY A 514 11.24 0.95 -5.55
N LEU A 515 12.32 1.67 -5.28
CA LEU A 515 12.44 3.09 -5.58
C LEU A 515 12.35 3.37 -7.08
N GLU A 516 11.75 4.50 -7.42
CA GLU A 516 11.87 5.04 -8.78
C GLU A 516 13.34 5.35 -9.08
N GLU A 517 13.79 4.97 -10.27
CA GLU A 517 15.20 5.10 -10.68
C GLU A 517 15.78 6.52 -10.46
N PRO A 518 15.09 7.63 -10.75
CA PRO A 518 15.59 8.98 -10.43
C PRO A 518 15.86 9.22 -8.94
N VAL A 519 15.05 8.64 -8.05
CA VAL A 519 15.22 8.78 -6.60
C VAL A 519 16.45 8.01 -6.15
N LEU A 520 16.60 6.76 -6.60
CA LEU A 520 17.75 5.94 -6.28
C LEU A 520 19.07 6.55 -6.80
N GLN A 521 19.08 7.04 -8.04
CA GLN A 521 20.24 7.71 -8.63
C GLN A 521 20.69 8.94 -7.83
N GLN A 522 19.76 9.72 -7.28
CA GLN A 522 20.08 10.89 -6.46
C GLN A 522 20.61 10.46 -5.08
N LEU A 523 20.06 9.41 -4.48
CA LEU A 523 20.57 8.85 -3.23
C LEU A 523 21.97 8.26 -3.36
N CYS A 524 22.31 7.67 -4.52
CA CYS A 524 23.63 7.13 -4.84
C CYS A 524 24.70 8.20 -5.16
N GLN A 525 24.33 9.48 -5.24
CA GLN A 525 25.30 10.55 -5.47
C GLN A 525 26.01 10.96 -4.16
N PRO A 526 27.33 11.23 -4.20
CA PRO A 526 28.04 11.81 -3.07
C PRO A 526 27.50 13.20 -2.73
N ARG A 527 27.69 13.60 -1.46
CA ARG A 527 27.38 14.96 -1.02
C ARG A 527 28.21 15.96 -1.84
N ASN A 528 27.53 16.87 -2.50
CA ASN A 528 28.12 18.01 -3.19
C ASN A 528 28.36 19.15 -2.17
N SER A 529 29.60 19.31 -1.72
CA SER A 529 30.00 20.37 -0.79
C SER A 529 29.94 21.78 -1.37
N LYS A 530 29.88 21.90 -2.70
CA LYS A 530 29.79 23.20 -3.41
C LYS A 530 28.34 23.63 -3.63
N GLN A 531 27.37 22.74 -3.49
CA GLN A 531 25.96 23.10 -3.60
C GLN A 531 25.56 23.90 -2.35
N PRO A 532 24.96 25.10 -2.51
CA PRO A 532 24.47 25.86 -1.37
C PRO A 532 23.34 25.10 -0.68
N TYR A 533 23.29 25.20 0.65
CA TYR A 533 22.17 24.71 1.43
C TYR A 533 20.91 25.52 1.10
N VAL A 534 19.85 24.84 0.70
CA VAL A 534 18.56 25.47 0.34
C VAL A 534 17.40 24.57 0.75
N GLU A 535 16.24 25.16 0.97
CA GLU A 535 14.98 24.43 1.24
C GLU A 535 13.91 24.67 0.17
N ASN A 536 14.23 25.49 -0.84
CA ASN A 536 13.34 25.85 -1.93
C ASN A 536 14.12 25.80 -3.25
N ALA A 537 13.58 25.08 -4.24
CA ALA A 537 14.21 24.89 -5.54
C ALA A 537 14.47 26.20 -6.30
N ASN A 538 13.68 27.26 -6.08
CA ASN A 538 13.85 28.55 -6.74
C ASN A 538 15.20 29.19 -6.42
N MET A 539 15.77 28.91 -5.25
CA MET A 539 17.09 29.39 -4.85
C MET A 539 18.24 28.76 -5.65
N LEU A 540 17.97 27.64 -6.35
CA LEU A 540 18.92 26.96 -7.23
C LEU A 540 18.66 27.23 -8.72
N SER A 541 17.76 28.17 -9.05
CA SER A 541 17.42 28.48 -10.45
C SER A 541 18.61 28.93 -11.30
N HIS A 542 19.66 29.46 -10.67
CA HIS A 542 20.92 29.85 -11.30
C HIS A 542 21.86 28.68 -11.59
N LEU A 543 21.62 27.50 -11.00
CA LEU A 543 22.43 26.30 -11.22
C LEU A 543 21.82 25.43 -12.33
N PRO A 544 22.64 24.82 -13.20
CA PRO A 544 22.15 23.82 -14.14
C PRO A 544 21.56 22.63 -13.38
N ARG A 545 20.33 22.21 -13.72
CA ARG A 545 19.59 21.14 -13.02
C ARG A 545 20.39 19.84 -12.83
N HIS A 546 21.24 19.49 -13.78
CA HIS A 546 22.07 18.27 -13.73
C HIS A 546 23.21 18.33 -12.70
N THR A 547 23.51 19.52 -12.16
CA THR A 547 24.53 19.72 -11.11
C THR A 547 23.93 19.70 -9.70
N ILE A 548 22.60 19.71 -9.60
CA ILE A 548 21.87 19.72 -8.34
C ILE A 548 21.71 18.27 -7.86
N ASN A 549 22.22 18.00 -6.66
CA ASN A 549 21.85 16.83 -5.88
C ASN A 549 20.60 17.19 -5.05
N TRP A 550 19.48 16.56 -5.38
CA TRP A 550 18.17 16.88 -4.79
C TRP A 550 17.96 16.29 -3.39
N VAL A 551 18.88 15.44 -2.94
CA VAL A 551 18.92 14.84 -1.59
C VAL A 551 20.22 15.17 -0.85
N ASN A 552 20.92 16.25 -1.24
CA ASN A 552 22.29 16.55 -0.81
C ASN A 552 22.50 16.60 0.72
N ASP A 553 21.46 17.01 1.45
CA ASP A 553 21.49 17.20 2.90
C ASP A 553 20.89 16.02 3.68
N VAL A 554 20.29 15.05 3.00
CA VAL A 554 19.72 13.86 3.63
C VAL A 554 20.86 13.03 4.22
N ARG A 555 20.82 12.81 5.54
CA ARG A 555 21.78 12.00 6.29
C ARG A 555 21.20 10.68 6.81
N THR A 556 19.88 10.62 6.93
CA THR A 556 19.16 9.41 7.34
C THR A 556 18.15 9.05 6.26
N LEU A 557 18.21 7.81 5.78
CA LEU A 557 17.21 7.23 4.89
C LEU A 557 16.51 6.11 5.65
N ILE A 558 15.20 6.19 5.79
CA ILE A 558 14.36 5.15 6.39
C ILE A 558 13.54 4.53 5.26
N TYR A 559 13.85 3.28 4.93
CA TYR A 559 13.23 2.52 3.85
C TYR A 559 12.26 1.50 4.45
N VAL A 560 10.97 1.66 4.19
CA VAL A 560 9.91 0.69 4.49
C VAL A 560 9.58 -0.08 3.21
N SER A 561 9.48 -1.41 3.25
CA SER A 561 9.28 -2.21 2.03
C SER A 561 8.48 -3.48 2.25
N CYS A 562 7.49 -3.70 1.38
CA CYS A 562 6.77 -4.97 1.25
C CYS A 562 7.37 -5.93 0.21
N GLY A 563 8.48 -5.55 -0.43
CA GLY A 563 9.09 -6.27 -1.56
C GLY A 563 10.60 -6.50 -1.37
N PHE A 564 10.96 -7.65 -0.81
CA PHE A 564 12.34 -7.94 -0.41
C PHE A 564 13.36 -7.92 -1.57
N ASP A 565 13.02 -8.47 -2.74
CA ASP A 565 13.96 -8.50 -3.89
C ASP A 565 14.33 -7.09 -4.36
N ALA A 566 13.35 -6.18 -4.41
CA ALA A 566 13.59 -4.80 -4.79
C ALA A 566 14.36 -4.04 -3.71
N LEU A 567 14.05 -4.27 -2.43
CA LEU A 567 14.80 -3.74 -1.31
C LEU A 567 16.28 -4.15 -1.39
N ALA A 568 16.57 -5.44 -1.56
CA ALA A 568 17.95 -5.95 -1.64
C ALA A 568 18.72 -5.33 -2.82
N ARG A 569 18.08 -5.20 -3.99
CA ARG A 569 18.67 -4.52 -5.15
C ARG A 569 18.99 -3.05 -4.87
N ASP A 570 18.06 -2.32 -4.25
CA ASP A 570 18.24 -0.90 -3.94
C ASP A 570 19.30 -0.72 -2.84
N CYS A 571 19.31 -1.58 -1.81
CA CYS A 571 20.35 -1.67 -0.78
C CYS A 571 21.74 -1.83 -1.41
N ASP A 572 21.90 -2.78 -2.33
CA ASP A 572 23.19 -3.04 -3.00
C ASP A 572 23.70 -1.79 -3.74
N GLN A 573 22.82 -1.08 -4.45
CA GLN A 573 23.20 0.16 -5.14
C GLN A 573 23.58 1.26 -4.15
N LEU A 574 22.80 1.46 -3.08
CA LEU A 574 23.10 2.45 -2.05
C LEU A 574 24.45 2.19 -1.38
N LEU A 575 24.71 0.93 -0.99
CA LEU A 575 25.92 0.52 -0.27
C LEU A 575 27.18 0.53 -1.13
N THR A 576 27.06 0.19 -2.41
CA THR A 576 28.21 0.15 -3.34
C THR A 576 28.49 1.50 -3.99
N SER A 577 27.57 2.46 -3.87
CA SER A 577 27.76 3.82 -4.37
C SER A 577 28.82 4.60 -3.58
N ASN A 578 29.31 5.69 -4.18
CA ASN A 578 30.21 6.62 -3.50
C ASN A 578 29.47 7.60 -2.56
N ALA A 579 28.16 7.39 -2.30
CA ALA A 579 27.37 8.24 -1.41
C ALA A 579 27.69 8.04 0.08
N GLY A 580 28.37 6.95 0.44
CA GLY A 580 28.81 6.68 1.81
C GLY A 580 27.74 6.13 2.75
N TRP A 581 26.64 5.60 2.21
CA TRP A 581 25.58 4.98 3.01
C TRP A 581 26.08 3.76 3.78
N LYS A 582 25.64 3.66 5.03
CA LYS A 582 25.83 2.53 5.93
C LYS A 582 24.50 2.11 6.52
N ILE A 583 24.33 0.83 6.81
CA ILE A 583 23.09 0.34 7.45
C ILE A 583 23.27 0.41 8.96
N GLU A 584 22.35 1.10 9.63
CA GLU A 584 22.26 1.14 11.09
C GLU A 584 21.47 -0.05 11.62
N SER A 585 20.29 -0.31 11.05
CA SER A 585 19.41 -1.41 11.46
C SER A 585 18.63 -1.97 10.26
N ALA A 586 18.20 -3.22 10.38
CA ALA A 586 17.26 -3.86 9.48
C ALA A 586 16.32 -4.75 10.27
N THR A 587 15.02 -4.51 10.15
CA THR A 587 13.96 -5.22 10.90
C THR A 587 12.94 -5.76 9.91
N GLY A 588 12.60 -7.04 10.03
CA GLY A 588 11.53 -7.70 9.30
C GLY A 588 10.29 -7.88 10.16
N TYR A 589 9.12 -7.57 9.61
CA TYR A 589 7.84 -7.68 10.27
C TYR A 589 6.95 -8.68 9.55
N VAL A 590 6.45 -9.66 10.29
CA VAL A 590 5.38 -10.56 9.84
C VAL A 590 4.06 -9.78 9.91
N LEU A 591 3.91 -8.76 9.05
CA LEU A 591 2.77 -7.85 9.06
C LEU A 591 1.48 -8.54 8.62
N PHE A 592 1.58 -9.61 7.84
CA PHE A 592 0.43 -10.38 7.35
C PHE A 592 0.56 -11.85 7.76
N PRO A 593 0.31 -12.20 9.04
CA PRO A 593 0.35 -13.57 9.52
C PRO A 593 -0.46 -14.54 8.64
N GLY A 594 0.22 -15.59 8.18
CA GLY A 594 -0.31 -16.63 7.31
C GLY A 594 -0.11 -16.38 5.80
N SER A 595 0.57 -15.32 5.42
CA SER A 595 1.01 -15.06 4.05
C SER A 595 2.51 -15.29 3.87
N ASN A 596 3.00 -15.28 2.62
CA ASN A 596 4.43 -15.31 2.30
C ASN A 596 4.96 -13.89 2.04
N HIS A 597 4.71 -12.97 2.98
CA HIS A 597 5.13 -11.57 2.89
C HIS A 597 5.85 -11.15 4.17
N VAL A 598 6.85 -10.30 4.01
CA VAL A 598 7.54 -9.60 5.10
C VAL A 598 7.55 -8.12 4.78
N GLU A 599 7.26 -7.30 5.77
CA GLU A 599 7.46 -5.86 5.70
C GLU A 599 8.80 -5.53 6.34
N SER A 600 9.73 -4.88 5.64
CA SER A 600 11.05 -4.57 6.18
C SER A 600 11.21 -3.09 6.44
N VAL A 601 11.83 -2.73 7.55
CA VAL A 601 12.32 -1.38 7.83
C VAL A 601 13.84 -1.42 7.85
N VAL A 602 14.48 -0.60 7.02
CA VAL A 602 15.95 -0.48 6.98
C VAL A 602 16.32 0.98 7.19
N VAL A 603 17.19 1.24 8.16
CA VAL A 603 17.69 2.58 8.47
C VAL A 603 19.11 2.70 7.95
N PHE A 604 19.35 3.66 7.06
CA PHE A 604 20.67 3.99 6.56
C PHE A 604 21.14 5.35 7.10
N ARG A 605 22.45 5.47 7.31
CA ARG A 605 23.13 6.72 7.70
C ARG A 605 24.28 7.03 6.75
N ARG A 606 24.58 8.31 6.54
CA ARG A 606 25.80 8.78 5.85
C ARG A 606 26.37 10.06 6.45
#